data_AF-A0A7S3BBK9-F1
#
_entry.id   AF-A0A7S3BBK9-F1
#
_cell.length_a   1.000
_cell.length_b   1.000
_cell.length_c   1.000
_cell.angle_alpha   90.00
_cell.angle_beta   90.00
_cell.angle_gamma   90.00
#
_symmetry.space_group_name_H-M   'P 1'
#
loop_
_entity.id
_entity.type
_entity.pdbx_description
1 polymer ?
#
loop_
_entity_poly.entity_id
_entity_poly.type
_entity_poly.pdbx_seq_one_letter_code
_entity_poly.pdbx_strand_id
1 'polypeptide(L)'
;GLTLWLARGATLRATDDAARWPVVAPLPTYGTGRDHVGPRRAAFLGGEALSDVVLTGANGTVDGQGARWWAAHRAKREGNVTRGHLVELMRSKNLLLSNLTLRDSPFWTVHPYQC
;
A
#
# COMPACT_ATOMS: atom_id res chain seq x y z
N GLY A 1 -0.79 -18.53 8.55
CA GLY A 1 0.49 -17.82 8.38
C GLY A 1 0.91 -17.79 6.92
N LEU A 2 1.52 -16.68 6.50
CA LEU A 2 2.04 -16.44 5.14
C LEU A 2 3.41 -15.78 5.25
N THR A 3 4.37 -16.18 4.43
CA THR A 3 5.64 -15.45 4.27
C THR A 3 5.82 -15.01 2.83
N LEU A 4 5.94 -13.70 2.60
CA LEU A 4 6.50 -13.14 1.37
C LEU A 4 7.98 -12.88 1.59
N TRP A 5 8.84 -13.57 0.84
CA TRP A 5 10.29 -13.41 0.93
C TRP A 5 10.86 -12.87 -0.38
N LEU A 6 11.52 -11.70 -0.34
CA LEU A 6 12.14 -11.10 -1.54
C LEU A 6 13.67 -11.27 -1.51
N ALA A 7 14.20 -11.94 -2.54
CA ALA A 7 15.64 -12.10 -2.72
C ALA A 7 16.36 -10.76 -2.94
N ARG A 8 17.67 -10.75 -2.68
CA ARG A 8 18.53 -9.61 -3.02
C ARG A 8 18.38 -9.29 -4.51
N GLY A 9 18.09 -8.03 -4.83
CA GLY A 9 17.90 -7.58 -6.21
C GLY A 9 16.52 -7.92 -6.81
N ALA A 10 15.69 -8.73 -6.16
CA ALA A 10 14.31 -8.94 -6.58
C ALA A 10 13.52 -7.64 -6.39
N THR A 11 12.66 -7.31 -7.37
CA THR A 11 11.77 -6.16 -7.29
C THR A 11 10.33 -6.60 -7.55
N LEU A 12 9.48 -6.42 -6.56
CA LEU A 12 8.04 -6.48 -6.73
C LEU A 12 7.54 -5.06 -7.06
N ARG A 13 7.15 -4.84 -8.31
CA ARG A 13 6.82 -3.51 -8.85
C ARG A 13 5.32 -3.34 -9.05
N ALA A 14 4.74 -2.33 -8.42
CA ALA A 14 3.37 -1.93 -8.66
C ALA A 14 3.24 -1.31 -10.06
N THR A 15 2.03 -1.30 -10.60
CA THR A 15 1.72 -0.51 -11.80
C THR A 15 1.42 0.94 -11.40
N ASP A 16 1.90 1.90 -12.19
CA ASP A 16 1.55 3.31 -12.07
C ASP A 16 0.22 3.68 -12.78
N ASP A 17 -0.42 2.71 -13.44
CA ASP A 17 -1.76 2.87 -13.99
C ASP A 17 -2.80 2.82 -12.87
N ALA A 18 -3.29 4.00 -12.50
CA ALA A 18 -4.30 4.13 -11.47
C ALA A 18 -5.56 3.30 -11.76
N ALA A 19 -5.96 3.10 -13.02
CA ALA A 19 -7.14 2.30 -13.35
C ALA A 19 -7.04 0.84 -12.91
N ARG A 20 -5.82 0.32 -12.73
CA ARG A 20 -5.56 -1.05 -12.26
C ARG A 20 -5.56 -1.20 -10.74
N TRP A 21 -5.67 -0.10 -10.01
CA TRP A 21 -5.79 -0.10 -8.55
C TRP A 21 -7.27 -0.04 -8.16
N PRO A 22 -7.84 -1.12 -7.60
CA PRO A 22 -9.25 -1.18 -7.25
C PRO A 22 -9.67 -0.05 -6.33
N VAL A 23 -10.88 0.47 -6.54
CA VAL A 23 -11.50 1.46 -5.65
C VAL A 23 -12.25 0.72 -4.55
N VAL A 24 -11.96 1.08 -3.30
CA VAL A 24 -12.52 0.48 -2.09
C VAL A 24 -13.09 1.56 -1.18
N ALA A 25 -13.94 1.14 -0.24
CA ALA A 25 -14.53 2.04 0.75
C ALA A 25 -13.45 2.78 1.58
N PRO A 26 -13.75 3.98 2.12
CA PRO A 26 -12.87 4.65 3.06
C PRO A 26 -12.61 3.77 4.29
N LEU A 27 -11.54 4.07 5.03
CA LEU A 27 -11.24 3.37 6.27
C LEU A 27 -12.34 3.64 7.31
N PRO A 28 -12.86 2.60 8.00
CA PRO A 28 -14.03 2.74 8.87
C PRO A 28 -13.95 3.86 9.92
N THR A 29 -12.78 4.07 10.55
CA THR A 29 -12.63 5.10 11.60
C THR A 29 -12.24 6.48 11.07
N TYR A 30 -11.83 6.60 9.81
CA TYR A 30 -11.44 7.89 9.23
C TYR A 30 -12.64 8.66 8.69
N GLY A 31 -13.78 7.99 8.47
CA GLY A 31 -15.03 8.55 7.93
C GLY A 31 -14.94 9.02 6.47
N THR A 32 -13.74 9.38 6.00
CA THR A 32 -13.42 9.91 4.67
C THR A 32 -12.01 9.47 4.25
N GLY A 33 -11.70 9.55 2.96
CA GLY A 33 -10.32 9.39 2.50
C GLY A 33 -9.45 10.56 2.96
N ARG A 34 -8.16 10.30 3.24
CA ARG A 34 -7.24 11.32 3.77
C ARG A 34 -6.96 12.43 2.77
N ASP A 35 -6.84 12.10 1.48
CA ASP A 35 -6.65 13.09 0.42
C ASP A 35 -8.00 13.73 0.02
N HIS A 36 -9.08 12.94 -0.02
CA HIS A 36 -10.39 13.34 -0.51
C HIS A 36 -11.52 12.71 0.30
N VAL A 37 -12.62 13.46 0.46
CA VAL A 37 -13.89 12.88 0.90
C VAL A 37 -14.35 11.83 -0.11
N GLY A 38 -14.65 10.62 0.36
CA GLY A 38 -15.09 9.52 -0.49
C GLY A 38 -14.16 8.31 -0.48
N PRO A 39 -14.17 7.49 -1.55
CA PRO A 39 -13.46 6.22 -1.58
C PRO A 39 -11.95 6.39 -1.75
N ARG A 40 -11.24 5.27 -1.64
CA ARG A 40 -9.78 5.21 -1.81
C ARG A 40 -9.40 4.09 -2.75
N ARG A 41 -8.15 4.08 -3.19
CA ARG A 41 -7.58 2.92 -3.88
C ARG A 41 -7.05 1.93 -2.85
N ALA A 42 -7.15 0.64 -3.17
CA ALA A 42 -6.58 -0.44 -2.37
C ALA A 42 -5.06 -0.27 -2.20
N ALA A 43 -4.45 -0.95 -1.23
CA ALA A 43 -3.00 -0.99 -1.12
C ALA A 43 -2.37 -1.94 -2.16
N PHE A 44 -1.09 -1.73 -2.49
CA PHE A 44 -0.37 -2.67 -3.36
C PHE A 44 -0.18 -4.03 -2.69
N LEU A 45 0.32 -4.02 -1.45
CA LEU A 45 0.33 -5.17 -0.56
C LEU A 45 -0.71 -4.94 0.54
N GLY A 46 -1.94 -5.40 0.28
CA GLY A 46 -3.09 -5.26 1.16
C GLY A 46 -3.47 -6.57 1.87
N GLY A 47 -3.97 -6.48 3.09
CA GLY A 47 -4.53 -7.61 3.82
C GLY A 47 -5.41 -7.19 4.99
N GLU A 48 -6.38 -8.03 5.34
CA GLU A 48 -7.31 -7.79 6.45
C GLU A 48 -7.56 -9.07 7.26
N ALA A 49 -7.70 -8.94 8.58
CA ALA A 49 -8.02 -10.04 9.49
C ALA A 49 -7.04 -11.22 9.39
N LEU A 50 -5.76 -10.91 9.12
CA LEU A 50 -4.70 -11.89 8.95
C LEU A 50 -4.03 -12.24 10.29
N SER A 51 -3.38 -13.40 10.34
CA SER A 51 -2.54 -13.82 11.46
C SER A 51 -1.27 -14.48 10.94
N ASP A 52 -0.14 -14.18 11.61
CA ASP A 52 1.18 -14.75 11.34
C ASP A 52 1.67 -14.46 9.92
N VAL A 53 1.75 -13.16 9.58
CA VAL A 53 2.21 -12.68 8.27
C VAL A 53 3.63 -12.12 8.40
N VAL A 54 4.53 -12.63 7.57
CA VAL A 54 5.92 -12.18 7.48
C VAL A 54 6.19 -11.62 6.08
N LEU A 55 6.55 -10.35 6.01
CA LEU A 55 7.06 -9.69 4.81
C LEU A 55 8.55 -9.45 5.03
N THR A 56 9.41 -10.26 4.42
CA THR A 56 10.86 -10.18 4.65
C THR A 56 11.70 -10.49 3.41
N GLY A 57 13.01 -10.53 3.54
CA GLY A 57 13.89 -10.81 2.41
C GLY A 57 15.38 -10.66 2.70
N ALA A 58 16.17 -10.71 1.63
CA ALA A 58 17.58 -10.36 1.63
C ALA A 58 17.78 -8.94 1.06
N ASN A 59 16.99 -7.98 1.56
CA ASN A 59 16.90 -6.61 1.06
C ASN A 59 16.41 -6.52 -0.40
N GLY A 60 15.40 -7.32 -0.75
CA GLY A 60 14.61 -7.15 -1.97
C GLY A 60 13.73 -5.88 -1.90
N THR A 61 13.21 -5.44 -3.05
CA THR A 61 12.50 -4.16 -3.18
C THR A 61 11.01 -4.34 -3.44
N VAL A 62 10.18 -3.55 -2.77
CA VAL A 62 8.80 -3.25 -3.17
C VAL A 62 8.76 -1.82 -3.69
N ASP A 63 8.41 -1.66 -4.96
CA ASP A 63 8.45 -0.37 -5.68
C ASP A 63 7.03 0.04 -6.09
N GLY A 64 6.57 1.18 -5.57
CA GLY A 64 5.23 1.70 -5.79
C GLY A 64 5.03 2.54 -7.06
N GLN A 65 6.11 2.88 -7.77
CA GLN A 65 6.08 3.79 -8.93
C GLN A 65 5.35 5.14 -8.68
N GLY A 66 5.56 5.72 -7.50
CA GLY A 66 4.81 6.87 -6.96
C GLY A 66 4.87 8.16 -7.78
N ALA A 67 5.84 8.34 -8.68
CA ALA A 67 6.03 9.57 -9.43
C ALA A 67 4.77 10.07 -10.15
N ARG A 68 4.07 9.17 -10.87
CA ARG A 68 2.84 9.49 -11.59
C ARG A 68 1.69 9.83 -10.63
N TRP A 69 1.61 9.14 -9.50
CA TRP A 69 0.64 9.40 -8.44
C TRP A 69 0.81 10.78 -7.81
N TRP A 70 2.04 11.14 -7.47
CA TRP A 70 2.33 12.44 -6.87
C TRP A 70 2.12 13.59 -7.86
N ALA A 71 2.44 13.38 -9.13
CA ALA A 71 2.18 14.36 -10.18
C ALA A 71 0.67 14.59 -10.37
N ALA A 72 -0.12 13.51 -10.43
CA ALA A 72 -1.58 13.61 -10.51
C ALA A 72 -2.17 14.32 -9.28
N HIS A 73 -1.71 13.98 -8.08
CA HIS A 73 -2.16 14.60 -6.83
C HIS A 73 -1.86 16.11 -6.76
N ARG A 74 -0.63 16.52 -7.07
CA ARG A 74 -0.27 17.95 -7.14
C ARG A 74 -1.10 18.71 -8.18
N ALA A 75 -1.46 18.04 -9.28
CA ALA A 75 -2.30 18.59 -10.32
C ALA A 75 -3.81 18.47 -10.04
N LYS A 76 -4.23 17.84 -8.93
CA LYS A 76 -5.63 17.54 -8.57
C LYS A 76 -6.37 16.74 -9.66
N ARG A 77 -5.72 15.71 -10.23
CA ARG A 77 -6.21 14.89 -11.36
C ARG A 77 -6.54 13.44 -10.98
N GLU A 78 -6.59 13.12 -9.69
CA GLU A 78 -6.86 11.77 -9.17
C GLU A 78 -8.35 11.41 -9.08
N GLY A 79 -9.26 12.39 -9.35
CA GLY A 79 -10.70 12.14 -9.49
C GLY A 79 -11.45 11.88 -8.18
N ASN A 80 -11.11 12.60 -7.10
CA ASN A 80 -11.70 12.45 -5.76
C ASN A 80 -11.59 11.03 -5.16
N VAL A 81 -10.64 10.23 -5.63
CA VAL A 81 -10.30 8.94 -5.03
C VAL A 81 -8.94 9.07 -4.34
N THR A 82 -8.90 8.79 -3.04
CA THR A 82 -7.63 8.83 -2.28
C THR A 82 -6.65 7.79 -2.82
N ARG A 83 -5.36 8.16 -2.91
CA ARG A 83 -4.29 7.29 -3.43
C ARG A 83 -4.10 6.04 -2.57
N GLY A 84 -3.64 4.95 -3.18
CA GLY A 84 -3.40 3.67 -2.50
C GLY A 84 -2.12 3.67 -1.68
N HIS A 85 -2.11 2.92 -0.58
CA HIS A 85 -0.90 2.67 0.22
C HIS A 85 0.04 1.68 -0.47
N LEU A 86 1.32 1.67 -0.11
CA LEU A 86 2.23 0.62 -0.57
C LEU A 86 2.00 -0.69 0.18
N VAL A 87 1.97 -0.63 1.52
CA VAL A 87 1.64 -1.77 2.39
C VAL A 87 0.55 -1.38 3.38
N GLU A 88 -0.53 -2.14 3.43
CA GLU A 88 -1.61 -1.96 4.42
C GLU A 88 -2.11 -3.29 4.95
N LEU A 89 -2.02 -3.46 6.27
CA LEU A 89 -2.53 -4.62 6.97
C LEU A 89 -3.55 -4.14 7.99
N MET A 90 -4.76 -4.68 7.94
CA MET A 90 -5.90 -4.19 8.71
C MET A 90 -6.35 -5.27 9.70
N ARG A 91 -6.63 -4.92 10.95
CA ARG A 91 -7.20 -5.81 11.97
C ARG A 91 -6.47 -7.16 12.07
N SER A 92 -5.15 -7.12 11.92
CA SER A 92 -4.30 -8.30 11.78
C SER A 92 -3.30 -8.39 12.92
N LYS A 93 -2.95 -9.61 13.34
CA LYS A 93 -2.05 -9.86 14.49
C LYS A 93 -0.81 -10.64 14.08
N ASN A 94 0.25 -10.55 14.89
CA ASN A 94 1.53 -11.25 14.68
C ASN A 94 2.12 -10.95 13.29
N LEU A 95 2.46 -9.69 13.07
CA LEU A 95 3.01 -9.18 11.82
C LEU A 95 4.51 -8.94 11.94
N LEU A 96 5.29 -9.37 10.96
CA LEU A 96 6.72 -9.05 10.85
C LEU A 96 7.00 -8.43 9.48
N LEU A 97 7.54 -7.22 9.47
CA LEU A 97 8.08 -6.55 8.29
C LEU A 97 9.56 -6.23 8.55
N SER A 98 10.47 -6.84 7.80
CA SER A 98 11.92 -6.69 8.03
C SER A 98 12.73 -6.91 6.77
N ASN A 99 13.97 -6.40 6.71
CA ASN A 99 14.94 -6.71 5.65
C ASN A 99 14.41 -6.54 4.20
N LEU A 100 13.63 -5.49 3.98
CA LEU A 100 13.09 -5.09 2.68
C LEU A 100 13.39 -3.62 2.41
N THR A 101 13.56 -3.28 1.14
CA THR A 101 13.55 -1.89 0.66
C THR A 101 12.14 -1.56 0.19
N LEU A 102 11.52 -0.54 0.77
CA LEU A 102 10.22 -0.02 0.33
C LEU A 102 10.45 1.36 -0.28
N ARG A 103 10.10 1.56 -1.55
CA ARG A 103 10.35 2.84 -2.23
C ARG A 103 9.19 3.28 -3.10
N ASP A 104 9.20 4.57 -3.41
CA ASP A 104 8.30 5.21 -4.37
C ASP A 104 6.83 4.90 -4.09
N SER A 105 6.43 4.94 -2.83
CA SER A 105 5.04 4.71 -2.43
C SER A 105 4.09 5.75 -3.05
N PRO A 106 2.94 5.35 -3.63
CA PRO A 106 1.95 6.30 -4.14
C PRO A 106 1.40 7.25 -3.07
N PHE A 107 1.29 6.73 -1.84
CA PHE A 107 0.85 7.45 -0.65
C PHE A 107 1.61 6.98 0.60
N TRP A 108 0.96 6.55 1.68
CA TRP A 108 1.66 6.01 2.85
C TRP A 108 2.37 4.69 2.54
N THR A 109 3.61 4.57 3.01
CA THR A 109 4.48 3.42 2.71
C THR A 109 4.08 2.18 3.51
N VAL A 110 3.85 2.31 4.81
CA VAL A 110 3.43 1.20 5.68
C VAL A 110 2.31 1.70 6.58
N HIS A 111 1.16 1.03 6.53
CA HIS A 111 -0.02 1.41 7.30
C HIS A 111 -0.65 0.19 8.01
N PRO A 112 -0.24 -0.11 9.26
CA PRO A 112 -0.98 -1.03 10.11
C PRO A 112 -2.24 -0.32 10.65
N TYR A 113 -3.41 -0.85 10.33
CA TYR A 113 -4.69 -0.28 10.74
C TYR A 113 -5.37 -1.19 11.75
N GLN A 114 -5.47 -0.76 13.01
CA GLN A 114 -6.06 -1.56 14.09
C GLN A 114 -5.43 -2.95 14.25
N CYS A 115 -4.11 -3.05 14.06
CA CYS A 115 -3.30 -4.25 14.27
C CYS A 115 -2.79 -4.35 15.71
#